data_AF-A0A2N2E2V6-F1
#
_entry.id   AF-A0A2N2E2V6-F1
#
_cell.length_a   1.000
_cell.length_b   1.000
_cell.length_c   1.000
_cell.angle_alpha   90.00
_cell.angle_beta   90.00
_cell.angle_gamma   90.00
#
_symmetry.space_group_name_H-M   'P 1'
#
loop_
_entity.id
_entity.type
_entity.pdbx_description
1 polymer ?
#
loop_
_entity_poly.entity_id
_entity_poly.type
_entity_poly.pdbx_seq_one_letter_code
_entity_poly.pdbx_strand_id
1 'polypeptide(L)'
;MSIDEQLMRAPAITTEKEQPDSQADESAERSGSLREQRRGGASDEYPPDNYFAAMYGARLKNRKEQAEKAKKGASWQSFKKSVSSGTSKLLVSAWRNILYTFGLSFFYVYGHLVLKNIFGDDLFAPLGSEWADKPGITKEQRDRRGAKIKTYEVMGVLIVSLVLLVAILSAFIIPALIIEVIKNPLRSGVMLLELFWSWITGE
;
A
#
# COMPACT_ATOMS: atom_id res chain seq x y z
N MET A 1 22.71 3.85 -22.60
CA MET A 1 21.41 4.29 -23.12
C MET A 1 21.18 5.71 -22.64
N SER A 2 21.40 6.67 -23.53
CA SER A 2 21.24 8.11 -23.28
C SER A 2 19.76 8.49 -23.33
N ILE A 3 19.42 9.57 -22.65
CA ILE A 3 18.03 10.11 -22.57
C ILE A 3 17.47 10.44 -23.97
N ASP A 4 18.34 10.73 -24.94
CA ASP A 4 17.96 11.00 -26.34
C ASP A 4 17.36 9.78 -27.06
N GLU A 5 17.73 8.57 -26.65
CA GLU A 5 17.26 7.33 -27.29
C GLU A 5 15.82 6.97 -26.86
N GLN A 6 15.35 7.50 -25.71
CA GLN A 6 13.97 7.32 -25.24
C GLN A 6 12.99 8.33 -25.84
N LEU A 7 13.46 9.48 -26.33
CA LEU A 7 12.62 10.50 -26.97
C LEU A 7 12.22 10.13 -28.41
N MET A 8 13.00 9.30 -29.10
CA MET A 8 12.71 8.88 -30.48
C MET A 8 11.81 7.64 -30.60
N ARG A 9 11.36 7.05 -29.48
CA ARG A 9 10.48 5.87 -29.45
C ARG A 9 9.04 6.19 -29.04
N ALA A 10 8.57 7.41 -29.31
CA ALA A 10 7.15 7.73 -29.18
C ALA A 10 6.35 6.95 -30.25
N PRO A 11 5.34 6.15 -29.87
CA PRO A 11 4.49 5.45 -30.83
C PRO A 11 3.71 6.48 -31.64
N ALA A 12 3.67 6.29 -32.95
CA ALA A 12 2.82 7.04 -33.86
C ALA A 12 1.36 6.90 -33.39
N ILE A 13 0.81 8.00 -32.85
CA ILE A 13 -0.60 8.11 -32.52
C ILE A 13 -1.33 8.28 -33.85
N THR A 14 -1.90 7.20 -34.34
CA THR A 14 -2.92 7.21 -35.39
C THR A 14 -4.15 7.90 -34.84
N THR A 15 -4.30 9.18 -35.18
CA THR A 15 -5.51 9.96 -34.97
C THR A 15 -6.54 9.55 -36.02
N GLU A 16 -7.37 8.56 -35.68
CA GLU A 16 -8.65 8.36 -36.37
C GLU A 16 -9.61 9.50 -35.98
N LYS A 17 -10.03 10.24 -37.00
CA LYS A 17 -11.16 11.16 -36.96
C LYS A 17 -12.46 10.36 -36.77
N GLU A 18 -13.34 10.84 -35.90
CA GLU A 18 -14.75 11.14 -36.20
C GLU A 18 -15.49 11.46 -34.88
N GLN A 19 -15.94 12.71 -34.70
CA GLN A 19 -17.28 13.10 -34.23
C GLN A 19 -17.35 14.61 -33.88
N PRO A 20 -18.56 15.23 -33.95
CA PRO A 20 -18.76 16.49 -34.65
C PRO A 20 -18.84 17.76 -33.78
N ASP A 21 -18.68 18.88 -34.49
CA ASP A 21 -18.81 20.29 -34.14
C ASP A 21 -20.02 20.65 -33.26
N SER A 22 -19.86 20.71 -31.93
CA SER A 22 -20.89 21.31 -31.07
C SER A 22 -20.42 22.01 -29.78
N GLN A 23 -19.11 22.06 -29.48
CA GLN A 23 -18.60 22.67 -28.23
C GLN A 23 -17.95 24.05 -28.39
N ALA A 24 -17.86 24.59 -29.61
CA ALA A 24 -17.26 25.90 -29.83
C ALA A 24 -18.19 27.06 -29.42
N ASP A 25 -19.51 26.87 -29.48
CA ASP A 25 -20.48 27.96 -29.25
C ASP A 25 -20.73 28.24 -27.76
N GLU A 26 -20.66 27.23 -26.89
CA GLU A 26 -20.90 27.38 -25.44
C GLU A 26 -19.82 28.22 -24.73
N SER A 27 -18.60 28.19 -25.28
CA SER A 27 -17.46 28.94 -24.74
C SER A 27 -17.54 30.44 -25.06
N ALA A 28 -18.10 30.78 -26.22
CA ALA A 28 -18.25 32.15 -26.68
C ALA A 28 -19.36 32.89 -25.90
N GLU A 29 -20.53 32.26 -25.71
CA GLU A 29 -21.65 32.84 -24.93
C GLU A 29 -21.28 33.06 -23.46
N ARG A 30 -20.50 32.14 -22.87
CA ARG A 30 -20.01 32.28 -21.49
C ARG A 30 -19.05 33.46 -21.32
N SER A 31 -18.27 33.78 -22.35
CA SER A 31 -17.36 34.95 -22.33
C SER A 31 -18.08 36.28 -22.54
N GLY A 32 -19.18 36.29 -23.31
CA GLY A 32 -20.03 37.46 -23.54
C GLY A 32 -20.82 37.89 -22.30
N SER A 33 -21.49 36.94 -21.65
CA SER A 33 -22.27 37.19 -20.43
C SER A 33 -21.45 37.77 -19.26
N LEU A 34 -20.18 37.36 -19.12
CA LEU A 34 -19.25 37.92 -18.13
C LEU A 34 -18.88 39.38 -18.41
N ARG A 35 -18.85 39.81 -19.68
CA ARG A 35 -18.58 41.20 -20.06
C ARG A 35 -19.79 42.09 -19.81
N GLU A 36 -21.00 41.61 -20.10
CA GLU A 36 -22.23 42.36 -19.81
C GLU A 36 -22.50 42.52 -18.32
N GLN A 37 -22.23 41.49 -17.52
CA GLN A 37 -22.36 41.58 -16.07
C GLN A 37 -21.35 42.57 -15.45
N ARG A 38 -20.16 42.72 -16.04
CA ARG A 38 -19.19 43.77 -15.65
C ARG A 38 -19.59 45.16 -16.10
N ARG A 39 -20.38 45.30 -17.17
CA ARG A 39 -20.78 46.60 -17.74
C ARG A 39 -22.03 47.16 -17.05
N GLY A 40 -22.91 46.31 -16.52
CA GLY A 40 -24.13 46.71 -15.81
C GLY A 40 -23.96 46.97 -14.30
N GLY A 41 -22.81 46.61 -13.70
CA GLY A 41 -22.57 46.77 -12.26
C GLY A 41 -21.83 48.05 -11.84
N ALA A 42 -21.58 48.98 -12.77
CA ALA A 42 -20.91 50.25 -12.50
C ALA A 42 -21.93 51.33 -12.09
N SER A 43 -22.63 51.10 -10.98
CA SER A 43 -23.32 52.17 -10.25
C SER A 43 -22.39 52.63 -9.12
N ASP A 44 -21.99 53.90 -9.20
CA ASP A 44 -21.05 54.60 -8.32
C ASP A 44 -21.52 54.66 -6.87
N GLU A 45 -21.31 53.57 -6.12
CA GLU A 45 -21.32 53.59 -4.66
C GLU A 45 -19.90 53.26 -4.21
N TYR A 46 -19.07 54.30 -4.12
CA TYR A 46 -17.69 54.19 -3.63
C TYR A 46 -17.73 53.59 -2.22
N PRO A 47 -17.19 52.37 -2.02
CA PRO A 47 -17.07 51.81 -0.68
C PRO A 47 -16.15 52.71 0.13
N PRO A 48 -16.43 52.97 1.42
CA PRO A 48 -15.56 53.79 2.26
C PRO A 48 -14.14 53.25 2.24
N ASP A 49 -13.13 54.13 2.15
CA ASP A 49 -11.71 53.83 1.91
C ASP A 49 -11.09 52.73 2.82
N ASN A 50 -11.74 52.40 3.94
CA ASN A 50 -11.35 51.31 4.84
C ASN A 50 -11.79 49.90 4.40
N TYR A 51 -12.71 49.76 3.44
CA TYR A 51 -13.26 48.45 3.05
C TYR A 51 -12.25 47.62 2.25
N PHE A 52 -11.47 48.27 1.38
CA PHE A 52 -10.41 47.60 0.62
C PHE A 52 -9.28 47.12 1.54
N ALA A 53 -8.85 47.94 2.51
CA ALA A 53 -7.83 47.56 3.48
C ALA A 53 -8.26 46.34 4.33
N ALA A 54 -9.52 46.32 4.78
CA ALA A 54 -10.08 45.18 5.52
C ALA A 54 -10.15 43.90 4.67
N MET A 55 -10.55 44.01 3.40
CA MET A 55 -10.64 42.84 2.51
C MET A 55 -9.26 42.26 2.13
N TYR A 56 -8.26 43.13 1.91
CA TYR A 56 -6.88 42.70 1.70
C TYR A 56 -6.28 42.04 2.96
N GLY A 57 -6.52 42.61 4.15
CA GLY A 57 -6.11 42.03 5.42
C GLY A 57 -6.71 40.64 5.68
N ALA A 58 -8.00 40.46 5.39
CA ALA A 58 -8.69 39.18 5.51
C ALA A 58 -8.13 38.12 4.54
N ARG A 59 -7.84 38.49 3.28
CA ARG A 59 -7.20 37.58 2.31
C ARG A 59 -5.79 37.16 2.72
N LEU A 60 -5.01 38.08 3.26
CA LEU A 60 -3.67 37.80 3.79
C LEU A 60 -3.71 36.87 5.00
N LYS A 61 -4.66 37.08 5.92
CA LYS A 61 -4.86 36.21 7.08
C LYS A 61 -5.31 34.80 6.68
N ASN A 62 -6.27 34.69 5.76
CA ASN A 62 -6.71 33.41 5.21
C ASN A 62 -5.59 32.67 4.47
N ARG A 63 -4.74 33.38 3.71
CA ARG A 63 -3.55 32.80 3.08
C ARG A 63 -2.53 32.30 4.09
N LYS A 64 -2.28 33.06 5.17
CA LYS A 64 -1.38 32.62 6.26
C LYS A 64 -1.93 31.39 6.98
N GLU A 65 -3.21 31.37 7.33
CA GLU A 65 -3.84 30.20 7.97
C GLU A 65 -3.84 28.96 7.05
N GLN A 66 -4.11 29.13 5.75
CA GLN A 66 -4.00 28.04 4.78
C GLN A 66 -2.56 27.56 4.63
N ALA A 67 -1.57 28.46 4.61
CA ALA A 67 -0.16 28.09 4.56
C ALA A 67 0.30 27.37 5.83
N GLU A 68 -0.17 27.77 7.01
CA GLU A 68 0.12 27.07 8.27
C GLU A 68 -0.56 25.69 8.34
N LYS A 69 -1.82 25.58 7.89
CA LYS A 69 -2.49 24.28 7.76
C LYS A 69 -1.78 23.36 6.77
N ALA A 70 -1.31 23.90 5.64
CA ALA A 70 -0.52 23.16 4.66
C ALA A 70 0.84 22.72 5.23
N LYS A 71 1.52 23.56 6.01
CA LYS A 71 2.78 23.20 6.69
C LYS A 71 2.58 22.10 7.74
N LYS A 72 1.52 22.19 8.54
CA LYS A 72 1.17 21.14 9.54
C LYS A 72 0.76 19.83 8.87
N GLY A 73 0.00 19.90 7.76
CA GLY A 73 -0.34 18.71 6.96
C GLY A 73 0.91 18.07 6.33
N ALA A 74 1.81 18.88 5.77
CA ALA A 74 3.04 18.42 5.17
C ALA A 74 3.98 17.72 6.18
N SER A 75 4.07 18.22 7.41
CA SER A 75 4.90 17.57 8.44
C SER A 75 4.34 16.20 8.83
N TRP A 76 3.02 16.08 9.01
CA TRP A 76 2.37 14.82 9.35
C TRP A 76 2.48 13.79 8.22
N GLN A 77 2.34 14.24 6.98
CA GLN A 77 2.43 13.38 5.80
C GLN A 77 3.88 12.92 5.55
N SER A 78 4.86 13.79 5.81
CA SER A 78 6.28 13.43 5.81
C SER A 78 6.61 12.40 6.90
N PHE A 79 6.07 12.57 8.11
CA PHE A 79 6.22 11.61 9.19
C PHE A 79 5.65 10.23 8.81
N LYS A 80 4.40 10.17 8.33
CA LYS A 80 3.78 8.93 7.84
C LYS A 80 4.63 8.24 6.78
N LYS A 81 5.17 8.99 5.82
CA LYS A 81 6.03 8.45 4.76
C LYS A 81 7.33 7.87 5.32
N SER A 82 7.96 8.56 6.27
CA SER A 82 9.17 8.09 6.94
C SER A 82 8.92 6.78 7.70
N VAL A 83 7.83 6.73 8.47
CA VAL A 83 7.43 5.52 9.21
C VAL A 83 7.11 4.38 8.25
N SER A 84 6.33 4.63 7.19
CA SER A 84 5.99 3.62 6.17
C SER A 84 7.23 3.06 5.48
N SER A 85 8.24 3.89 5.19
CA SER A 85 9.50 3.40 4.61
C SER A 85 10.32 2.60 5.61
N GLY A 86 10.34 3.02 6.88
CA GLY A 86 10.98 2.28 7.97
C GLY A 86 10.36 0.89 8.17
N THR A 87 9.03 0.81 8.26
CA THR A 87 8.31 -0.48 8.39
C THR A 87 8.48 -1.35 7.16
N SER A 88 8.52 -0.77 5.96
CA SER A 88 8.80 -1.50 4.71
C SER A 88 10.20 -2.15 4.72
N LYS A 89 11.23 -1.41 5.14
CA LYS A 89 12.59 -1.95 5.25
C LYS A 89 12.70 -3.08 6.28
N LEU A 90 12.02 -2.93 7.41
CA LEU A 90 11.95 -3.98 8.43
C LEU A 90 11.23 -5.22 7.91
N LEU A 91 10.13 -5.05 7.16
CA LEU A 91 9.40 -6.16 6.55
C LEU A 91 10.28 -6.92 5.54
N VAL A 92 11.00 -6.23 4.67
CA VAL A 92 11.97 -6.85 3.75
C VAL A 92 13.07 -7.58 4.52
N SER A 93 13.57 -6.99 5.60
CA SER A 93 14.58 -7.63 6.46
C SER A 93 14.03 -8.89 7.14
N ALA A 94 12.78 -8.85 7.62
CA ALA A 94 12.13 -10.00 8.21
C ALA A 94 12.02 -11.13 7.19
N TRP A 95 11.52 -10.86 5.98
CA TRP A 95 11.46 -11.85 4.89
C TRP A 95 12.82 -12.50 4.60
N ARG A 96 13.89 -11.70 4.52
CA ARG A 96 15.26 -12.21 4.28
C ARG A 96 15.79 -13.07 5.42
N ASN A 97 15.37 -12.78 6.66
CA ASN A 97 15.85 -13.44 7.86
C ASN A 97 14.95 -14.60 8.33
N ILE A 98 13.86 -14.92 7.63
CA ILE A 98 12.95 -16.02 7.99
C ILE A 98 13.71 -17.33 8.18
N LEU A 99 14.60 -17.67 7.26
CA LEU A 99 15.36 -18.93 7.33
C LEU A 99 16.43 -18.90 8.43
N TYR A 100 17.17 -17.79 8.55
CA TYR A 100 18.24 -17.66 9.55
C TYR A 100 17.74 -17.63 10.99
N THR A 101 16.50 -17.18 11.20
CA THR A 101 15.87 -17.07 12.52
C THR A 101 14.96 -18.24 12.84
N PHE A 102 15.00 -19.34 12.06
CA PHE A 102 14.13 -20.51 12.22
C PHE A 102 12.64 -20.12 12.30
N GLY A 103 12.22 -19.12 11.53
CA GLY A 103 10.83 -18.64 11.51
C GLY A 103 10.48 -17.64 12.61
N LEU A 104 11.37 -17.27 13.53
CA LEU A 104 11.05 -16.24 14.55
C LEU A 104 10.73 -14.87 13.93
N SER A 105 11.42 -14.48 12.86
CA SER A 105 11.08 -13.24 12.13
C SER A 105 9.72 -13.28 11.44
N PHE A 106 9.10 -14.47 11.28
CA PHE A 106 7.74 -14.58 10.76
C PHE A 106 6.70 -13.95 11.70
N PHE A 107 6.95 -13.95 13.01
CA PHE A 107 6.09 -13.23 13.97
C PHE A 107 6.03 -11.73 13.67
N TYR A 108 7.13 -11.14 13.20
CA TYR A 108 7.12 -9.74 12.77
C TYR A 108 6.28 -9.54 11.50
N VAL A 109 6.40 -10.43 10.51
CA VAL A 109 5.59 -10.37 9.29
C VAL A 109 4.10 -10.46 9.62
N TYR A 110 3.72 -11.39 10.51
CA TYR A 110 2.36 -11.54 10.99
C TYR A 110 1.88 -10.32 11.80
N GLY A 111 2.71 -9.82 12.71
CA GLY A 111 2.45 -8.61 13.48
C GLY A 111 2.25 -7.39 12.57
N HIS A 112 3.06 -7.22 11.53
CA HIS A 112 2.91 -6.16 10.53
C HIS A 112 1.56 -6.24 9.82
N LEU A 113 1.09 -7.44 9.46
CA LEU A 113 -0.23 -7.61 8.84
C LEU A 113 -1.37 -7.20 9.76
N VAL A 114 -1.29 -7.58 11.03
CA VAL A 114 -2.28 -7.20 12.04
C VAL A 114 -2.26 -5.69 12.26
N LEU A 115 -1.08 -5.10 12.44
CA LEU A 115 -0.91 -3.66 12.62
C LEU A 115 -1.39 -2.87 11.40
N LYS A 116 -1.16 -3.38 10.20
CA LYS A 116 -1.71 -2.80 8.97
C LYS A 116 -3.24 -2.79 8.98
N ASN A 117 -3.87 -3.86 9.45
CA ASN A 117 -5.34 -3.92 9.53
C ASN A 117 -5.91 -2.93 10.56
N ILE A 118 -5.16 -2.64 11.63
CA ILE A 118 -5.58 -1.70 12.69
C ILE A 118 -5.29 -0.24 12.33
N PHE A 119 -4.07 0.06 11.87
CA PHE A 119 -3.58 1.43 11.64
C PHE A 119 -3.68 1.89 10.17
N GLY A 120 -4.02 0.98 9.26
CA GLY A 120 -4.25 1.26 7.84
C GLY A 120 -2.98 1.37 6.99
N ASP A 121 -3.20 1.67 5.70
CA ASP A 121 -2.19 1.66 4.64
C ASP A 121 -1.26 2.89 4.65
N ASP A 122 -1.45 3.80 5.59
CA ASP A 122 -0.68 5.05 5.70
C ASP A 122 0.63 4.87 6.46
N LEU A 123 0.65 3.96 7.45
CA LEU A 123 1.82 3.65 8.28
C LEU A 123 2.46 2.32 7.90
N PHE A 124 1.66 1.38 7.38
CA PHE A 124 2.11 0.05 7.03
C PHE A 124 1.86 -0.22 5.54
N ALA A 125 2.94 -0.52 4.83
CA ALA A 125 2.85 -0.84 3.42
C ALA A 125 2.17 -2.22 3.21
N PRO A 126 1.34 -2.39 2.17
CA PRO A 126 0.84 -3.71 1.79
C PRO A 126 1.97 -4.65 1.36
N LEU A 127 1.78 -5.94 1.64
CA LEU A 127 2.62 -7.02 1.13
C LEU A 127 2.88 -6.86 -0.37
N GLY A 128 4.11 -7.10 -0.79
CA GLY A 128 4.65 -6.91 -2.13
C GLY A 128 5.10 -5.48 -2.44
N SER A 129 4.53 -4.46 -1.79
CA SER A 129 4.83 -3.06 -2.10
C SER A 129 6.14 -2.57 -1.45
N GLU A 130 6.60 -3.24 -0.39
CA GLU A 130 7.85 -2.97 0.30
C GLU A 130 9.08 -3.18 -0.59
N TRP A 131 9.01 -4.09 -1.57
CA TRP A 131 10.08 -4.33 -2.53
C TRP A 131 10.20 -3.22 -3.59
N ALA A 132 9.16 -2.42 -3.73
CA ALA A 132 9.10 -1.30 -4.66
C ALA A 132 9.30 0.06 -3.95
N ASP A 133 9.56 0.08 -2.64
CA ASP A 133 9.76 1.32 -1.90
C ASP A 133 11.13 1.92 -2.22
N LYS A 134 11.14 2.91 -3.13
CA LYS A 134 12.33 3.66 -3.52
C LYS A 134 12.11 5.16 -3.33
N PRO A 135 13.15 5.92 -2.96
CA PRO A 135 13.04 7.37 -2.87
C PRO A 135 12.58 7.95 -4.21
N GLY A 136 11.57 8.82 -4.17
CA GLY A 136 10.99 9.48 -5.35
C GLY A 136 9.77 8.79 -5.97
N ILE A 137 9.38 7.59 -5.52
CA ILE A 137 8.18 6.90 -6.02
C ILE A 137 6.93 7.35 -5.24
N THR A 138 5.80 7.54 -5.93
CA THR A 138 4.50 7.83 -5.28
C THR A 138 3.86 6.57 -4.69
N LYS A 139 2.93 6.73 -3.74
CA LYS A 139 2.24 5.59 -3.11
C LYS A 139 1.53 4.72 -4.16
N GLU A 140 0.82 5.31 -5.13
CA GLU A 140 0.12 4.52 -6.15
C GLU A 140 1.09 3.75 -7.06
N GLN A 141 2.22 4.35 -7.43
CA GLN A 141 3.22 3.68 -8.27
C GLN A 141 3.87 2.50 -7.55
N ARG A 142 4.16 2.67 -6.26
CA ARG A 142 4.69 1.61 -5.40
C ARG A 142 3.69 0.44 -5.32
N ASP A 143 2.44 0.74 -5.01
CA ASP A 143 1.42 -0.28 -4.79
C ASP A 143 1.07 -1.02 -6.10
N ARG A 144 1.04 -0.32 -7.24
CA ARG A 144 0.87 -0.96 -8.57
C ARG A 144 2.00 -1.93 -8.91
N ARG A 145 3.25 -1.58 -8.59
CA ARG A 145 4.40 -2.47 -8.81
C ARG A 145 4.37 -3.65 -7.84
N GLY A 146 4.00 -3.41 -6.59
CA GLY A 146 3.90 -4.43 -5.55
C GLY A 146 2.76 -5.42 -5.75
N ALA A 147 1.71 -5.06 -6.48
CA ALA A 147 0.52 -5.91 -6.68
C ALA A 147 0.85 -7.31 -7.24
N LYS A 148 1.84 -7.44 -8.11
CA LYS A 148 2.27 -8.75 -8.64
C LYS A 148 2.97 -9.60 -7.59
N ILE A 149 3.80 -8.97 -6.75
CA ILE A 149 4.57 -9.64 -5.71
C ILE A 149 3.65 -10.05 -4.55
N LYS A 150 2.62 -9.23 -4.27
CA LYS A 150 1.61 -9.46 -3.23
C LYS A 150 1.03 -10.87 -3.29
N THR A 151 0.67 -11.37 -4.47
CA THR A 151 0.08 -12.71 -4.62
C THR A 151 1.02 -13.80 -4.14
N TYR A 152 2.30 -13.72 -4.53
CA TYR A 152 3.31 -14.70 -4.12
C TYR A 152 3.61 -14.62 -2.62
N GLU A 153 3.61 -13.43 -2.05
CA GLU A 153 3.82 -13.27 -0.61
C GLU A 153 2.65 -13.81 0.20
N VAL A 154 1.41 -13.55 -0.21
CA VAL A 154 0.23 -14.12 0.48
C VAL A 154 0.28 -15.65 0.44
N MET A 155 0.65 -16.23 -0.71
CA MET A 155 0.87 -17.66 -0.83
C MET A 155 2.02 -18.14 0.07
N GLY A 156 3.13 -17.39 0.12
CA GLY A 156 4.27 -17.67 0.99
C GLY A 156 3.90 -17.64 2.47
N VAL A 157 3.14 -16.63 2.92
CA VAL A 157 2.61 -16.55 4.29
C VAL A 157 1.76 -17.79 4.61
N LEU A 158 0.89 -18.21 3.69
CA LEU A 158 0.05 -19.39 3.88
C LEU A 158 0.88 -20.66 4.02
N ILE A 159 1.85 -20.88 3.13
CA ILE A 159 2.74 -22.05 3.17
C ILE A 159 3.57 -22.07 4.46
N VAL A 160 4.19 -20.95 4.81
CA VAL A 160 5.00 -20.85 6.04
C VAL A 160 4.14 -21.07 7.27
N SER A 161 2.92 -20.55 7.30
CA SER A 161 1.97 -20.79 8.39
C SER A 161 1.60 -22.27 8.51
N LEU A 162 1.39 -22.96 7.38
CA LEU A 162 1.09 -24.39 7.37
C LEU A 162 2.27 -25.22 7.89
N VAL A 163 3.50 -24.92 7.46
CA VAL A 163 4.71 -25.58 7.96
C VAL A 163 4.89 -25.35 9.46
N LEU A 164 4.66 -24.12 9.93
CA LEU A 164 4.76 -23.77 11.34
C LEU A 164 3.68 -24.47 12.17
N LEU A 165 2.45 -24.61 11.65
CA LEU A 165 1.38 -25.40 12.27
C LEU A 165 1.80 -26.88 12.41
N VAL A 166 2.30 -27.50 11.34
CA VAL A 166 2.77 -28.89 11.37
C VAL A 166 3.92 -29.07 12.36
N ALA A 167 4.86 -28.11 12.43
CA ALA A 167 5.96 -28.13 13.39
C ALA A 167 5.47 -28.02 14.85
N ILE A 168 4.46 -27.20 15.12
CA ILE A 168 3.84 -27.12 16.45
C ILE A 168 3.14 -28.44 16.78
N LEU A 169 2.33 -28.99 15.87
CA LEU A 169 1.64 -30.25 16.09
C LEU A 169 2.63 -31.40 16.34
N SER A 170 3.70 -31.50 15.55
CA SER A 170 4.72 -32.53 15.74
C SER A 170 5.45 -32.40 17.08
N ALA A 171 5.68 -31.17 17.57
CA ALA A 171 6.27 -30.93 18.87
C ALA A 171 5.42 -31.48 20.05
N PHE A 172 4.10 -31.60 19.89
CA PHE A 172 3.22 -32.23 20.89
C PHE A 172 2.97 -33.71 20.63
N ILE A 173 2.80 -34.10 19.36
CA ILE A 173 2.50 -35.48 18.96
C ILE A 173 3.68 -36.40 19.30
N ILE A 174 4.93 -35.99 19.00
CA ILE A 174 6.10 -36.85 19.21
C ILE A 174 6.28 -37.21 20.70
N PRO A 175 6.29 -36.26 21.66
CA PRO A 175 6.37 -36.62 23.08
C PRO A 175 5.18 -37.45 23.56
N ALA A 176 3.96 -37.16 23.09
CA ALA A 176 2.79 -37.95 23.44
C ALA A 176 2.92 -39.41 22.96
N LEU A 177 3.40 -39.62 21.73
CA LEU A 177 3.68 -40.95 21.19
C LEU A 177 4.77 -41.67 21.99
N ILE A 178 5.85 -40.97 22.38
CA ILE A 178 6.91 -41.57 23.22
C ILE A 178 6.33 -42.06 24.55
N ILE A 179 5.50 -41.25 25.21
CA ILE A 179 4.85 -41.63 26.48
C ILE A 179 3.93 -42.84 26.28
N GLU A 180 3.18 -42.89 25.18
CA GLU A 180 2.29 -44.01 24.87
C GLU A 180 3.07 -45.30 24.59
N VAL A 181 4.19 -45.21 23.85
CA VAL A 181 5.09 -46.34 23.60
C VAL A 181 5.67 -46.89 24.90
N ILE A 182 6.05 -46.01 25.83
CA ILE A 182 6.59 -46.42 27.14
C ILE A 182 5.50 -47.09 27.99
N LYS A 183 4.27 -46.57 27.98
CA LYS A 183 3.15 -47.11 28.78
C LYS A 183 2.60 -48.41 28.21
N ASN A 184 2.53 -48.52 26.88
CA ASN A 184 1.87 -49.62 26.17
C ASN A 184 2.74 -50.13 25.00
N PRO A 185 3.89 -50.78 25.29
CA PRO A 185 4.87 -51.14 24.26
C PRO A 185 4.33 -52.16 23.26
N LEU A 186 3.57 -53.16 23.72
CA LEU A 186 3.01 -54.21 22.86
C LEU A 186 1.96 -53.65 21.89
N ARG A 187 1.05 -52.78 22.38
CA ARG A 187 0.01 -52.15 21.55
C ARG A 187 0.64 -51.23 20.50
N SER A 188 1.61 -50.43 20.91
CA SER A 188 2.32 -49.52 20.00
C SER A 188 3.11 -50.29 18.93
N GLY A 189 3.72 -51.43 19.28
CA GLY A 189 4.42 -52.29 18.34
C GLY A 189 3.50 -52.89 17.26
N VAL A 190 2.31 -53.37 17.66
CA VAL A 190 1.30 -53.88 16.71
C VAL A 190 0.82 -52.76 15.78
N MET A 191 0.51 -51.58 16.32
CA MET A 191 0.05 -50.44 15.51
C MET A 191 1.10 -49.98 14.49
N LEU A 192 2.39 -49.96 14.86
CA LEU A 192 3.48 -49.63 13.93
C LEU A 192 3.65 -50.70 12.84
N LEU A 193 3.50 -51.98 13.19
CA LEU A 193 3.51 -53.08 12.23
C LEU A 193 2.34 -52.98 11.25
N GLU A 194 1.14 -52.68 11.72
CA GLU A 194 -0.05 -52.47 10.87
C GLU A 194 0.13 -51.28 9.92
N LEU A 195 0.63 -50.13 10.43
CA LEU A 195 0.96 -48.96 9.61
C LEU A 195 2.02 -49.27 8.55
N PHE A 196 3.07 -49.98 8.93
CA PHE A 196 4.13 -50.39 7.99
C PHE A 196 3.61 -51.38 6.94
N TRP A 197 2.75 -52.33 7.35
CA TRP A 197 2.15 -53.30 6.46
C TRP A 197 1.20 -52.64 5.45
N SER A 198 0.29 -51.78 5.92
CA SER A 198 -0.59 -50.95 5.06
C SER A 198 0.21 -50.12 4.06
N TRP A 199 1.31 -49.50 4.47
CA TRP A 199 2.18 -48.76 3.56
C TRP A 199 2.81 -49.65 2.47
N ILE A 200 3.19 -50.89 2.80
CA ILE A 200 3.72 -51.86 1.82
C ILE A 200 2.65 -52.33 0.85
N THR A 201 1.45 -52.65 1.35
CA THR A 201 0.38 -53.20 0.53
C THR A 201 -0.36 -52.12 -0.28
N GLY A 202 -0.22 -50.85 0.09
CA GLY A 202 -0.90 -49.73 -0.54
C GLY A 202 -2.40 -49.67 -0.21
N GLU A 203 -2.83 -50.41 0.83
CA GLU A 203 -4.17 -50.33 1.43
C GLU A 203 -4.21 -49.23 2.49
#